data_AF-A0A963M4T2-F1
#
_entry.id   AF-A0A963M4T2-F1
#
_cell.length_a   1.000
_cell.length_b   1.000
_cell.length_c   1.000
_cell.angle_alpha   90.00
_cell.angle_beta   90.00
_cell.angle_gamma   90.00
#
_symmetry.space_group_name_H-M   'P 1'
#
loop_
_entity.id
_entity.type
_entity.pdbx_description
1 polymer ?
#
loop_
_entity_poly.entity_id
_entity_poly.type
_entity_poly.pdbx_seq_one_letter_code
_entity_poly.pdbx_strand_id
1 'polypeptide(L)' 'MFVLFDEAGKFQAGRILSEAEASAQVELDSGKRVKVKAANQLLRFDAPAPAALLAQAQAQA' A
#
# COMPACT_ATOMS: atom_id res chain seq x y z
N MET A 1 -2.68 -10.44 0.09
CA MET A 1 -3.01 -9.19 0.81
C MET A 1 -1.97 -8.10 0.59
N PHE A 2 -2.39 -7.05 -0.11
CA PHE A 2 -1.71 -5.80 -0.37
C PHE A 2 -2.47 -4.65 0.30
N VAL A 3 -1.83 -3.48 0.40
CA VAL A 3 -2.46 -2.26 0.90
C VAL A 3 -2.06 -1.06 0.06
N LEU A 4 -3.02 -0.20 -0.24
CA LEU A 4 -2.86 1.15 -0.77
C LEU A 4 -2.90 2.10 0.41
N PHE A 5 -1.97 3.03 0.48
CA PHE A 5 -1.86 3.99 1.57
C PHE A 5 -1.37 5.35 1.09
N ASP A 6 -1.66 6.39 1.87
CA ASP A 6 -1.13 7.73 1.67
C ASP A 6 0.19 7.92 2.44
N GLU A 7 1.21 8.40 1.73
CA GLU A 7 2.45 8.88 2.31
C GLU A 7 2.67 10.33 1.89
N ALA A 8 2.19 11.26 2.74
CA ALA A 8 2.33 12.70 2.56
C ALA A 8 1.76 13.19 1.22
N GLY A 9 0.54 12.76 0.88
CA GLY A 9 -0.13 13.12 -0.36
C GLY A 9 0.31 12.29 -1.58
N LYS A 10 1.24 11.34 -1.40
CA LYS A 10 1.63 10.38 -2.43
C LYS A 10 1.01 9.02 -2.14
N PHE A 11 0.20 8.53 -3.07
CA PHE A 11 -0.32 7.16 -3.00
C PHE A 11 0.78 6.14 -3.28
N GLN A 12 0.89 5.17 -2.39
CA GLN A 12 1.77 4.01 -2.54
C GLN A 12 1.02 2.73 -2.22
N ALA A 13 1.50 1.63 -2.78
CA ALA A 13 0.94 0.32 -2.53
C ALA A 13 2.04 -0.72 -2.37
N GLY A 14 1.79 -1.72 -1.53
CA GLY A 14 2.76 -2.78 -1.24
C GLY A 14 2.14 -3.99 -0.56
N ARG A 15 2.97 -4.99 -0.31
CA ARG A 15 2.59 -6.26 0.33
C ARG A 15 2.63 -6.12 1.84
N ILE A 16 1.54 -6.50 2.50
CA ILE A 16 1.54 -6.60 3.96
C ILE A 16 2.39 -7.81 4.37
N LEU A 17 3.40 -7.59 5.20
CA LEU A 17 4.23 -8.62 5.81
C LEU A 17 3.72 -9.02 7.19
N SER A 18 3.29 -8.04 7.98
CA SER A 18 2.75 -8.23 9.32
C SER A 18 1.82 -7.07 9.69
N GLU A 19 0.94 -7.33 10.66
CA GLU A 19 -0.01 -6.34 11.18
C GLU A 19 0.07 -6.27 12.70
N ALA A 20 -0.16 -5.07 13.21
CA ALA A 20 -0.37 -4.76 14.61
C ALA A 20 -1.60 -3.83 14.71
N GLU A 21 -2.12 -3.64 15.91
CA GLU A 21 -3.37 -2.92 16.15
C GLU A 21 -3.44 -1.53 15.47
N ALA A 22 -2.34 -0.77 15.50
CA ALA A 22 -2.30 0.59 14.93
C ALA A 22 -1.45 0.72 13.66
N SER A 23 -0.94 -0.38 13.08
CA SER A 23 -0.03 -0.30 11.93
C SER A 23 0.17 -1.61 11.18
N ALA A 24 0.60 -1.54 9.93
CA ALA A 24 1.10 -2.68 9.17
C ALA A 24 2.57 -2.47 8.76
N GLN A 25 3.35 -3.56 8.70
CA GLN A 25 4.64 -3.58 8.02
C GLN A 25 4.41 -3.96 6.56
N VAL A 26 4.84 -3.10 5.64
CA VAL A 26 4.57 -3.20 4.21
C VAL A 26 5.87 -3.24 3.43
N GLU A 27 6.01 -4.18 2.51
CA GLU A 27 7.10 -4.23 1.53
C GLU A 27 6.64 -3.60 0.21
N LEU A 28 7.40 -2.61 -0.27
CA LEU A 28 7.18 -1.96 -1.55
C LEU A 28 7.84 -2.76 -2.68
N ASP A 29 7.45 -2.48 -3.92
CA ASP A 29 8.06 -3.00 -5.15
C ASP A 29 9.61 -2.91 -5.11
N SER A 30 10.13 -1.78 -4.63
CA SER A 30 11.57 -1.55 -4.52
C SER A 30 12.30 -2.45 -3.51
N GLY A 31 11.58 -3.31 -2.78
CA GLY A 31 12.09 -4.10 -1.66
C GLY A 31 12.22 -3.31 -0.35
N LYS A 32 11.97 -1.99 -0.37
CA LYS A 32 11.94 -1.17 0.85
C LYS A 32 10.77 -1.60 1.74
N ARG A 33 11.02 -1.74 3.04
CA ARG A 33 10.00 -1.99 4.05
C ARG A 33 9.64 -0.72 4.80
N VAL A 34 8.36 -0.45 4.94
CA VAL A 34 7.82 0.72 5.63
C VAL A 34 6.78 0.30 6.67
N LYS A 35 6.65 1.07 7.74
CA LYS A 35 5.58 0.91 8.72
C LYS A 35 4.48 1.92 8.42
N VAL A 36 3.29 1.44 8.10
CA VAL A 36 2.14 2.27 7.72
C VAL A 36 1.14 2.29 8.86
N LYS A 37 0.84 3.49 9.39
CA LYS A 37 -0.19 3.66 10.43
C LYS A 37 -1.57 3.31 9.86
N ALA A 38 -2.45 2.73 10.67
CA ALA A 38 -3.80 2.37 10.25
C ALA A 38 -4.56 3.54 9.62
N ALA A 39 -4.41 4.75 10.16
CA ALA A 39 -5.03 5.97 9.64
C ALA A 39 -4.60 6.37 8.21
N ASN A 40 -3.47 5.85 7.73
CA ASN A 40 -2.98 6.12 6.38
C ASN A 40 -3.33 5.00 5.38
N GLN A 41 -3.86 3.87 5.86
CA GLN A 41 -4.26 2.75 5.00
C GLN A 41 -5.62 3.08 4.38
N LEU A 42 -5.69 3.09 3.04
CA LEU A 42 -6.87 3.50 2.30
C LEU A 42 -7.68 2.30 1.81
N LEU A 43 -6.99 1.28 1.28
CA LEU A 43 -7.62 0.10 0.71
C LEU A 43 -6.74 -1.12 0.92
N ARG A 44 -7.34 -2.22 1.38
CA ARG A 44 -6.72 -3.55 1.39
C ARG A 44 -7.30 -4.37 0.25
N PHE A 45 -6.45 -5.13 -0.44
CA PHE A 45 -6.85 -5.86 -1.63
C PHE A 45 -5.95 -7.08 -1.84
N ASP A 46 -6.43 -8.08 -2.57
CA ASP A 46 -5.63 -9.27 -2.90
C ASP A 46 -5.13 -9.29 -4.34
N ALA A 47 -5.84 -8.60 -5.24
CA ALA A 47 -5.50 -8.44 -6.64
C ALA A 47 -6.07 -7.12 -7.18
N PRO A 48 -5.50 -6.54 -8.26
CA PRO A 48 -4.29 -6.96 -8.96
C PRO A 48 -3.01 -6.71 -8.12
N ALA A 49 -1.82 -6.95 -8.68
CA ALA A 49 -0.58 -6.59 -8.01
C ALA A 49 -0.49 -5.05 -7.77
N PRO A 50 0.20 -4.57 -6.72
CA PRO A 50 0.26 -3.15 -6.37
C PRO A 50 0.62 -2.21 -7.52
N ALA A 51 1.62 -2.56 -8.33
CA ALA A 51 2.05 -1.77 -9.48
C ALA A 51 0.94 -1.64 -10.55
N ALA A 52 0.20 -2.73 -10.80
CA ALA A 52 -0.91 -2.72 -11.74
C ALA A 52 -2.07 -1.87 -11.24
N LEU A 53 -2.40 -1.94 -9.94
CA LEU A 53 -3.42 -1.09 -9.33
C LEU A 53 -3.06 0.41 -9.47
N LEU A 54 -1.81 0.77 -9.12
CA LEU A 54 -1.36 2.16 -9.20
C LEU A 54 -1.34 2.68 -10.63
N ALA A 55 -0.91 1.87 -11.61
CA ALA A 55 -0.93 2.24 -13.02
C ALA A 55 -2.37 2.50 -13.52
N GLN A 56 -3.33 1.65 -13.14
CA GLN A 56 -4.74 1.84 -13.48
C GLN A 56 -5.31 3.11 -12.86
N ALA A 57 -5.00 3.37 -11.59
CA ALA A 57 -5.45 4.58 -10.89
C ALA A 57 -4.88 5.86 -11.55
N GLN A 58 -3.61 5.85 -11.94
CA GLN A 58 -2.99 6.98 -12.65
C GLN A 58 -3.60 7.21 -14.03
N ALA A 59 -4.05 6.17 -14.73
CA ALA A 59 -4.69 6.31 -16.03
C ALA A 59 -6.11 6.91 -15.97
N GLN A 60 -6.72 6.99 -14.78
CA GLN A 60 -8.07 7.56 -14.56
C GLN A 60 -8.05 8.95 -13.92
N ALA A 61 -6.88 9.50 -13.59
CA ALA A 61 -6.70 10.83 -13.03
C ALA A 61 -6.49 11.89 -14.13
#